data_AF-A0A165B095-F1
#
_entry.id   AF-A0A165B095-F1
#
_cell.length_a   1.000
_cell.length_b   1.000
_cell.length_c   1.000
_cell.angle_alpha   90.00
_cell.angle_beta   90.00
_cell.angle_gamma   90.00
#
_symmetry.space_group_name_H-M   'P 1'
#
loop_
_entity.id
_entity.type
_entity.pdbx_description
1 polymer ?
#
loop_
_entity_poly.entity_id
_entity_poly.type
_entity_poly.pdbx_seq_one_letter_code
_entity_poly.pdbx_strand_id
1 'polypeptide(L)'
;MSYLHQHNPEINWQAGEWKYSRCPTDCGYAEPEENLTEVASQSNTGSPEDQVINEVESWEKLVPDYLHSFGDVFSKKASERMPTRKPYDHAIEFEE
;
A
#
# COMPACT_ATOMS: atom_id res chain seq x y z
N MET A 1 13.95 -3.85 20.30
CA MET A 1 12.72 -3.05 20.09
C MET A 1 12.27 -3.26 18.65
N SER A 2 10.96 -3.25 18.37
CA SER A 2 10.47 -3.35 16.98
C SER A 2 10.56 -1.99 16.27
N TYR A 3 10.47 -2.00 14.95
CA TYR A 3 10.52 -0.81 14.08
C TYR A 3 9.60 0.32 14.57
N LEU A 4 8.35 0.02 14.88
CA LEU A 4 7.37 1.03 15.31
C LEU A 4 7.73 1.69 16.66
N HIS A 5 8.34 0.95 17.60
CA HIS A 5 8.76 1.52 18.88
C HIS A 5 9.98 2.45 18.72
N GLN A 6 10.86 2.15 17.76
CA GLN A 6 12.07 2.93 17.53
C GLN A 6 11.80 4.21 16.75
N HIS A 7 10.91 4.16 15.76
CA HIS A 7 10.71 5.28 14.83
C HIS A 7 9.45 6.09 15.09
N ASN A 8 8.41 5.46 15.66
CA ASN A 8 7.11 6.03 16.00
C ASN A 8 6.71 7.23 15.10
N PRO A 9 6.50 7.00 13.79
CA PRO A 9 6.24 8.08 12.85
C PRO A 9 4.91 8.78 13.15
N GLU A 10 4.86 10.07 12.86
CA GLU A 10 3.62 10.84 12.93
C GLU A 10 2.85 10.66 11.62
N ILE A 11 1.64 10.11 11.68
CA ILE A 11 0.81 9.82 10.51
C ILE A 11 -0.38 10.79 10.48
N ASN A 12 -0.51 11.54 9.38
CA ASN A 12 -1.67 12.36 9.08
C ASN A 12 -2.52 11.67 8.01
N TRP A 13 -3.58 11.00 8.45
CA TRP A 13 -4.49 10.28 7.57
C TRP A 13 -5.34 11.17 6.65
N GLN A 14 -5.60 12.44 7.05
CA GLN A 14 -6.39 13.36 6.23
C GLN A 14 -5.58 13.90 5.04
N ALA A 15 -4.31 14.18 5.25
CA ALA A 15 -3.40 14.61 4.19
C ALA A 15 -2.82 13.43 3.39
N GLY A 16 -2.87 12.21 3.94
CA GLY A 16 -2.17 11.05 3.36
C GLY A 16 -0.66 11.13 3.53
N GLU A 17 -0.20 11.83 4.56
CA GLU A 17 1.21 12.13 4.81
C GLU A 17 1.70 11.45 6.08
N TRP A 18 3.01 11.22 6.15
CA TRP A 18 3.67 10.67 7.32
C TRP A 18 5.09 11.22 7.41
N LYS A 19 5.59 11.39 8.64
CA LYS A 19 6.92 11.98 8.87
C LYS A 19 7.65 11.30 10.02
N TYR A 20 8.98 11.33 9.95
CA TYR A 20 9.88 10.72 10.93
C TYR A 20 10.44 11.76 11.91
N SER A 21 9.57 12.65 12.42
CA SER A 21 9.93 13.73 13.35
C SER A 21 10.61 13.26 14.64
N ARG A 22 10.48 11.97 14.99
CA ARG A 22 11.02 11.35 16.21
C ARG A 22 12.05 10.27 15.92
N CYS A 23 12.53 10.17 14.68
CA CYS A 23 13.51 9.16 14.31
C CYS A 23 14.85 9.42 15.01
N PRO A 24 15.41 8.43 15.72
CA PRO A 24 16.72 8.54 16.35
C PRO A 24 17.83 8.84 15.32
N THR A 25 18.84 9.65 15.68
CA THR A 25 19.96 9.99 14.77
C THR A 25 20.87 8.80 14.45
N ASP A 26 20.89 7.77 15.28
CA ASP A 26 21.61 6.51 15.06
C ASP A 26 20.86 5.55 14.11
N CYS A 27 19.65 5.90 13.68
CA CYS A 27 18.87 5.12 12.72
C CYS A 27 19.53 5.04 11.34
N GLY A 28 20.31 6.05 10.94
CA GLY A 28 20.86 6.15 9.59
C GLY A 28 19.85 6.56 8.51
N TYR A 29 18.61 6.90 8.89
CA TYR A 29 17.66 7.57 8.00
C TYR A 29 18.07 9.04 7.89
N ALA A 30 18.60 9.43 6.73
CA ALA A 30 18.71 10.83 6.36
C ALA A 30 17.38 11.23 5.73
N GLU A 31 16.63 12.16 6.34
CA GLU A 31 15.54 12.81 5.62
C GLU A 31 16.15 13.49 4.40
N PRO A 32 15.77 13.13 3.16
CA PRO A 32 16.20 13.91 2.01
C PRO A 32 15.63 15.31 2.16
N GLU A 33 16.48 16.35 2.11
CA GLU A 33 16.00 17.72 2.11
C GLU A 33 15.16 17.95 0.85
N GLU A 34 13.84 17.96 1.01
CA GLU A 34 12.93 18.20 -0.09
C GLU A 34 13.08 19.66 -0.56
N ASN A 35 13.82 19.85 -1.64
CA ASN A 35 13.74 21.06 -2.45
C ASN A 35 12.39 21.02 -3.18
N LEU A 36 11.32 21.45 -2.49
CA LEU A 36 9.99 21.59 -3.05
C LEU A 36 9.94 22.81 -3.98
N THR A 37 10.46 22.67 -5.20
CA THR A 37 10.07 23.53 -6.33
C THR A 37 8.85 22.92 -7.00
N GLU A 38 7.69 23.32 -6.48
CA GLU A 38 6.43 23.61 -7.16
C GLU A 38 6.37 23.37 -8.69
N VAL A 39 5.67 22.32 -9.12
CA VAL A 39 4.72 22.43 -10.25
C VAL A 39 3.61 21.36 -10.21
N ALA A 40 2.41 21.84 -9.87
CA ALA A 40 1.10 21.53 -10.45
C ALA A 40 0.62 20.06 -10.55
N SER A 41 -0.24 19.70 -9.59
CA SER A 41 -1.62 19.22 -9.80
C SER A 41 -1.94 18.41 -11.06
N GLN A 42 -2.09 17.11 -10.89
CA GLN A 42 -3.09 16.34 -11.63
C GLN A 42 -3.94 15.52 -10.66
N SER A 43 -4.99 16.16 -10.17
CA SER A 43 -6.13 15.49 -9.56
C SER A 43 -6.93 14.85 -10.69
N ASN A 44 -6.97 13.52 -10.76
CA ASN A 44 -8.01 12.82 -11.51
C ASN A 44 -8.93 12.09 -10.54
N THR A 45 -9.92 12.84 -10.04
CA THR A 45 -11.22 12.28 -9.66
C THR A 45 -11.97 11.96 -10.94
N GLY A 46 -12.20 10.67 -11.21
CA GLY A 46 -13.02 10.23 -12.33
C GLY A 46 -13.08 8.71 -12.39
N SER A 47 -14.15 8.14 -11.85
CA SER A 47 -14.63 6.82 -12.28
C SER A 47 -15.32 7.00 -13.63
N PRO A 48 -14.85 6.33 -14.67
CA PRO A 48 -15.77 5.71 -15.61
C PRO A 48 -15.39 4.24 -15.83
N GLU A 49 -16.25 3.37 -15.30
CA GLU A 49 -16.91 2.27 -16.01
C GLU A 49 -16.18 1.76 -17.28
N ASP A 50 -15.78 0.49 -17.24
CA ASP A 50 -15.46 -0.37 -18.38
C ASP A 50 -14.41 0.16 -19.38
N GLN A 51 -13.19 0.37 -18.90
CA GLN A 51 -12.03 0.23 -19.78
C GLN A 51 -11.74 -1.25 -19.99
N VAL A 52 -12.28 -1.76 -21.10
CA VAL A 52 -11.93 -3.02 -21.75
C VAL A 52 -10.41 -3.16 -21.73
N ILE A 53 -9.90 -4.00 -20.82
CA ILE A 53 -8.50 -4.45 -20.83
C ILE A 53 -8.37 -5.27 -22.11
N ASN A 54 -7.98 -4.59 -23.19
CA ASN A 54 -7.67 -5.20 -24.46
C ASN A 54 -6.62 -6.28 -24.19
N GLU A 55 -7.02 -7.52 -24.40
CA GLU A 55 -6.14 -8.67 -24.56
C GLU A 55 -5.13 -8.83 -23.42
N VAL A 56 -5.66 -9.31 -22.28
CA VAL A 56 -4.97 -9.88 -21.13
C VAL A 56 -3.49 -10.10 -21.41
N GLU A 57 -2.66 -9.11 -21.07
CA GLU A 57 -1.26 -9.42 -20.81
C GLU A 57 -1.30 -10.49 -19.73
N SER A 58 -0.88 -11.70 -20.12
CA SER A 58 -0.80 -12.87 -19.25
C SER A 58 -0.33 -12.42 -17.87
N TRP A 59 -1.06 -12.76 -16.81
CA TRP A 59 -0.80 -12.25 -15.45
C TRP A 59 0.68 -12.41 -15.03
N GLU A 60 1.41 -13.35 -15.64
CA GLU A 60 2.84 -13.56 -15.54
C GLU A 60 3.68 -12.31 -15.90
N LYS A 61 3.18 -11.41 -16.73
CA LYS A 61 3.83 -10.13 -17.04
C LYS A 61 3.64 -9.07 -15.95
N LEU A 62 2.53 -9.15 -15.21
CA LEU A 62 2.18 -8.20 -14.15
C LEU A 62 2.78 -8.60 -12.81
N VAL A 63 3.07 -9.89 -12.64
CA VAL A 63 3.56 -10.48 -11.40
C VAL A 63 5.04 -10.81 -11.55
N PRO A 64 5.91 -10.40 -10.60
CA PRO A 64 7.31 -10.79 -10.60
C PRO A 64 7.56 -12.31 -10.73
N ASP A 65 8.61 -12.71 -11.44
CA ASP A 65 8.93 -14.11 -11.76
C ASP A 65 8.96 -15.05 -10.54
N TYR A 66 9.45 -14.57 -9.39
CA TYR A 66 9.53 -15.38 -8.17
C TYR A 66 8.16 -15.76 -7.60
N LEU A 67 7.09 -15.11 -8.05
CA LEU A 67 5.71 -15.38 -7.64
C LEU A 67 4.93 -16.22 -8.66
N HIS A 68 5.54 -16.61 -9.79
CA HIS A 68 4.84 -17.38 -10.82
C HIS A 68 4.40 -18.77 -10.32
N SER A 69 5.07 -19.33 -9.31
CA SER A 69 4.64 -20.57 -8.66
C SER A 69 3.30 -20.48 -7.93
N PHE A 70 2.78 -19.26 -7.71
CA PHE A 70 1.50 -18.97 -7.05
C PHE A 70 0.45 -18.42 -8.03
N GLY A 71 0.60 -18.70 -9.33
CA GLY A 71 -0.29 -18.21 -10.38
C GLY A 71 -1.78 -18.46 -10.14
N ASP A 72 -2.10 -19.59 -9.50
CA ASP A 72 -3.45 -19.97 -9.12
C ASP A 72 -4.11 -18.98 -8.16
N VAL A 73 -3.34 -18.34 -7.27
CA VAL A 73 -3.80 -17.31 -6.32
C VAL A 73 -4.28 -16.05 -7.04
N PHE A 74 -3.63 -15.70 -8.16
CA PHE A 74 -3.99 -14.53 -8.96
C PHE A 74 -5.21 -14.77 -9.88
N SER A 75 -5.74 -16.00 -9.92
CA SER A 75 -6.99 -16.27 -10.63
C SER A 75 -8.16 -15.53 -9.97
N LYS A 76 -9.08 -14.99 -10.78
CA LYS A 76 -10.27 -14.26 -10.31
C LYS A 76 -11.04 -15.03 -9.22
N LYS A 77 -11.21 -16.33 -9.41
CA LYS A 77 -11.92 -17.21 -8.45
C LYS A 77 -11.18 -17.33 -7.11
N ALA A 78 -9.85 -17.42 -7.13
CA ALA A 78 -9.06 -17.52 -5.91
C ALA A 78 -8.96 -16.18 -5.19
N SER A 79 -8.79 -15.08 -5.93
CA SER A 79 -8.66 -13.73 -5.36
C SER A 79 -9.95 -13.21 -4.71
N GLU A 80 -11.11 -13.62 -5.21
CA GLU A 80 -12.41 -13.29 -4.61
C GLU A 80 -12.72 -14.07 -3.32
N ARG A 81 -11.95 -15.13 -3.01
CA ARG A 81 -12.19 -15.95 -1.82
C ARG A 81 -11.55 -15.31 -0.59
N MET A 82 -12.38 -14.88 0.36
CA MET A 82 -11.91 -14.45 1.67
C MET A 82 -11.16 -15.59 2.39
N PRO A 83 -10.03 -15.29 3.06
CA PRO A 83 -9.34 -16.26 3.91
C PRO A 83 -10.27 -16.83 5.00
N THR A 84 -9.95 -18.03 5.48
CA THR A 84 -10.69 -18.60 6.62
C THR A 84 -10.46 -17.77 7.88
N ARG A 85 -11.53 -17.39 8.58
CA ARG A 85 -11.45 -16.65 9.83
C ARG A 85 -10.55 -17.37 10.85
N LYS A 86 -9.59 -16.65 11.41
CA LYS A 86 -8.67 -17.13 12.45
C LYS A 86 -9.10 -16.63 13.84
N PRO A 87 -8.67 -17.28 14.92
CA PRO A 87 -8.97 -16.83 16.29
C PRO A 87 -8.46 -15.42 16.62
N TYR A 88 -7.48 -14.93 15.87
CA TYR A 88 -6.85 -13.61 15.99
C TYR A 88 -7.33 -12.60 14.93
N ASP A 89 -8.34 -12.95 14.13
CA ASP A 89 -8.99 -11.98 13.24
C ASP A 89 -9.94 -11.13 14.09
N HIS A 90 -9.46 -9.98 14.52
CA HIS A 90 -10.22 -9.00 15.29
C HIS A 90 -10.88 -7.99 14.34
N ALA A 91 -12.16 -7.70 14.55
CA ALA A 91 -12.84 -6.59 13.90
C ALA A 91 -12.46 -5.28 14.60
N ILE A 92 -12.27 -4.21 13.83
CA ILE A 92 -12.20 -2.85 14.39
C ILE A 92 -13.64 -2.34 14.47
N GLU A 93 -14.16 -2.26 15.68
CA GLU A 93 -15.45 -1.64 15.96
C GLU A 93 -15.19 -0.15 16.23
N PHE A 94 -15.77 0.73 15.41
CA PHE A 94 -15.74 2.17 15.64
C PHE A 94 -16.96 2.56 16.47
N GLU A 95 -16.75 3.31 17.55
CA GLU A 95 -17.83 3.93 18.33
C GLU A 95 -18.30 5.23 17.62
N GLU A 96 -19.61 5.46 17.59
CA GLU A 96 -20.28 6.62 16.96
C GLU A 96 -20.37 7.82 17.90
#